data_AF-A0A8T0V1C0-F1
#
_entry.id   AF-A0A8T0V1C0-F1
#
_cell.length_a   1.000
_cell.length_b   1.000
_cell.length_c   1.000
_cell.angle_alpha   90.00
_cell.angle_beta   90.00
_cell.angle_gamma   90.00
#
_symmetry.space_group_name_H-M   'P 1'
#
loop_
_entity.id
_entity.type
_entity.pdbx_description
1 polymer ?
#
loop_
_entity_poly.entity_id
_entity_poly.type
_entity_poly.pdbx_seq_one_letter_code
_entity_poly.pdbx_strand_id
1 'polypeptide(L)'
;MATFEITPVVTERNELKFSGLYMYHIPSGPNRNQESLVSKNGLGSFVANNWVVRDGPNPNAKVIARAQGMHMNTGVNQTWQNFLCLMFEDDRFKGSTFQVMGLDVSEGE
;
A
#
# COMPACT_ATOMS: atom_id res chain seq x y z
N MET A 1 14.46 -5.06 -36.84
CA MET A 1 14.49 -5.61 -35.47
C MET A 1 15.40 -4.72 -34.64
N ALA A 2 14.93 -4.20 -33.50
CA ALA A 2 15.78 -3.45 -32.59
C ALA A 2 16.44 -4.44 -31.62
N THR A 3 17.77 -4.36 -31.52
CA THR A 3 18.55 -5.17 -30.57
C THR A 3 18.73 -4.35 -29.30
N PHE A 4 18.23 -4.85 -28.17
CA PHE A 4 18.51 -4.25 -26.86
C PHE A 4 19.73 -4.96 -26.28
N GLU A 5 20.86 -4.26 -26.21
CA GLU A 5 22.02 -4.71 -25.45
C GLU A 5 21.95 -4.12 -24.03
N ILE A 6 21.98 -4.98 -23.02
CA ILE A 6 22.09 -4.57 -21.62
C ILE A 6 23.58 -4.53 -21.29
N THR A 7 24.15 -3.33 -21.19
CA THR A 7 25.48 -3.15 -20.62
C THR A 7 25.43 -3.52 -19.13
N PRO A 8 26.30 -4.43 -18.64
CA PRO A 8 26.34 -4.75 -17.22
C PRO A 8 26.90 -3.55 -16.45
N VAL A 9 26.01 -2.71 -15.94
CA VAL A 9 26.36 -1.72 -14.92
C VAL A 9 26.65 -2.47 -13.64
N VAL A 10 27.83 -2.28 -13.06
CA VAL A 10 28.07 -2.61 -11.65
C VAL A 10 27.19 -1.66 -10.84
N THR A 11 25.98 -2.11 -10.51
CA THR A 11 25.06 -1.33 -9.69
C THR A 11 25.52 -1.39 -8.24
N GLU A 12 25.86 -0.26 -7.64
CA GLU A 12 25.86 -0.13 -6.18
C GLU A 12 24.48 -0.54 -5.67
N ARG A 13 24.42 -1.63 -4.91
CA ARG A 13 23.18 -2.16 -4.36
C ARG A 13 23.03 -1.68 -2.92
N ASN A 14 22.21 -0.66 -2.72
CA ASN A 14 21.77 -0.26 -1.39
C ASN A 14 20.58 -1.14 -0.97
N GLU A 15 20.77 -1.97 0.05
CA GLU A 15 19.66 -2.70 0.66
C GLU A 15 18.98 -1.82 1.72
N LEU A 16 17.70 -1.54 1.53
CA LEU A 16 16.88 -0.80 2.50
C LEU A 16 16.00 -1.80 3.27
N LYS A 17 16.15 -1.81 4.59
CA LYS A 17 15.30 -2.60 5.49
C LYS A 17 14.31 -1.66 6.17
N PHE A 18 13.03 -1.85 5.87
CA PHE A 18 11.94 -1.17 6.55
C PHE A 18 11.39 -2.12 7.63
N SER A 19 11.36 -1.67 8.87
CA SER A 19 10.80 -2.41 10.00
C SER A 19 10.02 -1.47 10.92
N GLY A 20 9.08 -2.02 11.69
CA GLY A 20 8.26 -1.22 12.59
C GLY A 20 7.29 -0.28 11.88
N LEU A 21 6.83 -0.66 10.68
CA LEU A 21 5.82 0.11 9.95
C LEU A 21 4.43 -0.43 10.23
N TYR A 22 3.50 0.46 10.55
CA TYR A 22 2.13 0.11 10.90
C TYR A 22 1.16 0.86 10.00
N MET A 23 0.40 0.11 9.18
CA MET A 23 -0.61 0.64 8.28
C MET A 23 -1.98 0.64 8.98
N TYR A 24 -2.68 1.77 8.94
CA TYR A 24 -3.96 1.95 9.63
C TYR A 24 -5.10 1.99 8.63
N HIS A 25 -5.95 0.97 8.65
CA HIS A 25 -7.19 0.90 7.87
C HIS A 25 -8.34 1.45 8.73
N ILE A 26 -8.98 2.52 8.29
CA ILE A 26 -10.09 3.14 8.99
C ILE A 26 -11.29 3.14 8.03
N PRO A 27 -12.08 2.05 7.98
CA PRO A 27 -13.17 1.87 7.03
C PRO A 27 -14.35 2.84 7.23
N SER A 28 -14.56 3.33 8.45
CA SER A 28 -15.76 4.07 8.82
C SER A 28 -15.50 5.18 9.83
N GLY A 29 -16.51 6.04 10.04
CA GLY A 29 -16.43 7.18 10.96
C GLY A 29 -15.83 8.45 10.34
N PRO A 30 -15.67 9.51 11.15
CA PRO A 30 -15.25 10.84 10.68
C PRO A 30 -13.80 10.89 10.16
N ASN A 31 -12.96 9.93 10.57
CA ASN A 31 -11.57 9.85 10.17
C ASN A 31 -11.33 8.72 9.15
N ARG A 32 -12.37 8.27 8.45
CA ARG A 32 -12.23 7.21 7.45
C ARG A 32 -11.19 7.60 6.41
N ASN A 33 -10.37 6.64 6.02
CA ASN A 33 -9.29 6.84 5.07
C ASN A 33 -9.37 5.90 3.86
N GLN A 34 -10.57 5.41 3.61
CA GLN A 34 -10.93 4.64 2.44
C GLN A 34 -12.41 4.86 2.09
N GLU A 35 -12.76 4.56 0.85
CA GLU A 35 -14.11 4.75 0.31
C GLU A 35 -14.48 3.62 -0.64
N SER A 36 -15.68 3.06 -0.48
CA SER A 36 -16.20 2.04 -1.41
C SER A 36 -16.59 2.72 -2.72
N LEU A 37 -15.95 2.31 -3.80
CA LEU A 37 -16.27 2.75 -5.15
C LEU A 37 -17.31 1.85 -5.81
N VAL A 38 -17.28 0.55 -5.49
CA VAL A 38 -18.32 -0.42 -5.84
C VAL A 38 -18.68 -1.20 -4.59
N SER A 39 -19.89 -0.96 -4.08
CA SER A 39 -20.39 -1.64 -2.89
C SER A 39 -21.06 -2.97 -3.28
N LYS A 40 -20.36 -4.07 -3.01
CA LYS A 40 -20.87 -5.44 -3.16
C LYS A 40 -20.51 -6.25 -1.92
N ASN A 41 -21.36 -7.22 -1.60
CA ASN A 41 -21.03 -8.22 -0.59
C ASN A 41 -20.22 -9.33 -1.24
N GLY A 42 -18.89 -9.24 -1.17
CA GLY A 42 -17.96 -10.24 -1.71
C GLY A 42 -17.35 -9.87 -3.06
N LEU A 43 -17.34 -10.82 -4.00
CA LEU A 43 -16.67 -10.69 -5.29
C LEU A 43 -17.03 -9.40 -6.04
N GLY A 44 -16.00 -8.65 -6.45
CA GLY A 44 -16.12 -7.39 -7.17
C GLY A 44 -16.41 -6.19 -6.28
N SER A 45 -16.37 -6.32 -4.95
CA SER A 45 -16.24 -5.18 -4.06
C SER A 45 -14.94 -4.44 -4.37
N PHE A 46 -14.99 -3.11 -4.40
CA PHE A 46 -13.89 -2.26 -4.82
C PHE A 46 -13.82 -0.99 -3.98
N VAL A 47 -12.63 -0.69 -3.47
CA VAL A 47 -12.41 0.34 -2.46
C VAL A 47 -11.16 1.14 -2.83
N ALA A 48 -11.26 2.47 -2.82
CA ALA A 48 -10.11 3.35 -2.89
C ALA A 48 -9.53 3.60 -1.48
N ASN A 49 -8.21 3.64 -1.35
CA ASN A 49 -7.54 3.83 -0.07
C ASN A 49 -6.54 5.00 -0.05
N ASN A 50 -6.41 5.59 1.14
CA ASN A 50 -5.40 6.56 1.54
C ASN A 50 -4.94 6.23 2.97
N TRP A 51 -4.42 5.02 3.16
CA TRP A 51 -4.10 4.48 4.47
C TRP A 51 -2.87 5.17 5.07
N VAL A 52 -2.95 5.50 6.36
CA VAL A 52 -1.83 6.13 7.07
C VAL A 52 -0.82 5.07 7.47
N VAL A 53 0.47 5.32 7.24
CA VAL A 53 1.56 4.46 7.72
C VAL A 53 2.39 5.20 8.77
N ARG A 54 2.56 4.57 9.92
CA ARG A 54 3.29 5.11 11.07
C ARG A 54 4.51 4.28 11.43
N ASP A 55 5.45 4.90 12.14
CA ASP A 55 6.67 4.27 12.67
C ASP A 55 6.49 3.58 14.03
N GLY A 56 5.25 3.41 14.46
CA GLY A 56 4.91 2.72 15.71
C GLY A 56 3.41 2.39 15.79
N PRO A 57 3.03 1.49 16.72
CA PRO A 57 1.65 1.04 16.88
C PRO A 57 0.76 2.06 17.62
N ASN A 58 1.31 3.15 18.12
CA ASN A 58 0.54 4.20 18.77
C ASN A 58 -0.20 5.04 17.71
N PRO A 59 -1.51 5.33 17.88
CA PRO A 59 -2.24 6.23 16.98
C PRO A 59 -1.63 7.62 16.79
N ASN A 60 -0.80 8.07 17.74
CA ASN A 60 -0.07 9.34 17.69
C ASN A 60 1.39 9.20 17.21
N ALA A 61 1.84 7.99 16.84
CA ALA A 61 3.16 7.77 16.25
C ALA A 61 3.34 8.57 14.96
N LYS A 62 4.59 8.83 14.57
CA LYS A 62 4.89 9.72 13.43
C LYS A 62 4.33 9.12 12.15
N VAL A 63 3.67 9.94 11.34
CA VAL A 63 3.31 9.53 9.97
C VAL A 63 4.57 9.58 9.13
N ILE A 64 4.91 8.44 8.52
CA ILE A 64 6.12 8.32 7.69
C ILE A 64 5.80 8.06 6.21
N ALA A 65 4.59 7.59 5.92
CA ALA A 65 4.13 7.35 4.56
C ALA A 65 2.59 7.26 4.51
N ARG A 66 2.06 7.24 3.29
CA ARG A 66 0.67 6.88 2.99
C ARG A 66 0.62 5.80 1.93
N ALA A 67 -0.19 4.77 2.15
CA ALA A 67 -0.52 3.79 1.13
C ALA A 67 -1.74 4.28 0.36
N GLN A 68 -1.53 4.68 -0.89
CA GLN A 68 -2.56 5.27 -1.74
C GLN A 68 -2.80 4.41 -2.98
N GLY A 69 -4.06 4.15 -3.27
CA GLY A 69 -4.45 3.29 -4.38
C GLY A 69 -5.82 2.67 -4.15
N MET A 70 -5.91 1.37 -4.32
CA MET A 70 -7.16 0.63 -4.28
C MET A 70 -6.97 -0.83 -3.91
N HIS A 71 -8.05 -1.45 -3.46
CA HIS A 71 -8.13 -2.90 -3.33
C HIS A 71 -9.48 -3.42 -3.80
N MET A 72 -9.47 -4.66 -4.31
CA MET A 72 -10.61 -5.33 -4.92
C MET A 72 -10.75 -6.73 -4.35
N ASN A 73 -11.98 -7.12 -4.01
CA ASN A 73 -12.27 -8.50 -3.66
C ASN A 73 -12.38 -9.34 -4.94
N THR A 74 -11.39 -10.19 -5.19
CA THR A 74 -11.31 -11.04 -6.40
C THR A 74 -11.64 -12.51 -6.13
N GLY A 75 -11.97 -12.90 -4.90
CA GLY A 75 -12.19 -14.30 -4.54
C GLY A 75 -13.56 -14.58 -3.94
N VAL A 76 -14.00 -15.83 -4.03
CA VAL A 76 -15.24 -16.30 -3.38
C VAL A 76 -15.11 -16.27 -1.84
N ASN A 77 -13.88 -16.27 -1.30
CA ASN A 77 -13.57 -16.30 0.13
C ASN A 77 -12.96 -14.97 0.64
N GLN A 78 -13.45 -13.82 0.18
CA GLN A 78 -12.94 -12.50 0.61
C GLN A 78 -11.44 -12.27 0.34
N THR A 79 -10.98 -12.76 -0.80
CA THR A 79 -9.59 -12.57 -1.23
C THR A 79 -9.44 -11.16 -1.81
N TRP A 80 -8.73 -10.28 -1.09
CA TRP A 80 -8.51 -8.91 -1.52
C TRP A 80 -7.18 -8.78 -2.26
N GLN A 81 -7.20 -8.11 -3.42
CA GLN A 81 -6.01 -7.75 -4.19
C GLN A 81 -5.74 -6.27 -3.99
N ASN A 82 -4.52 -5.94 -3.57
CA ASN A 82 -4.05 -4.57 -3.39
C ASN A 82 -3.33 -4.06 -4.64
N PHE A 83 -3.60 -2.81 -4.98
CA PHE A 83 -2.91 -2.03 -6.01
C PHE A 83 -2.65 -0.63 -5.44
N LEU A 84 -1.49 -0.44 -4.81
CA LEU A 84 -1.19 0.80 -4.10
C LEU A 84 0.27 1.22 -4.21
N CYS A 85 0.52 2.49 -3.91
CA CYS A 85 1.84 3.06 -3.73
C CYS A 85 2.01 3.54 -2.30
N LEU A 86 3.10 3.14 -1.65
CA LEU A 86 3.59 3.79 -0.44
C LEU A 86 4.30 5.08 -0.84
N MET A 87 3.69 6.22 -0.50
CA MET A 87 4.26 7.55 -0.67
C MET A 87 4.93 7.97 0.63
N PHE A 88 6.26 8.06 0.64
CA PHE A 88 7.01 8.42 1.84
C PHE A 88 6.92 9.93 2.11
N GLU A 89 6.60 10.26 3.36
CA GLU A 89 6.53 11.62 3.89
C GLU A 89 7.70 11.95 4.83
N ASP A 90 8.39 10.93 5.34
CA ASP A 90 9.59 11.08 6.17
C ASP A 90 10.75 11.71 5.39
N ASP A 91 11.52 12.59 6.04
CA ASP A 91 12.56 13.41 5.41
C ASP A 91 13.59 12.59 4.62
N ARG A 92 13.92 11.37 5.07
CA ARG A 92 14.92 10.53 4.39
C ARG A 92 14.47 10.05 3.02
N PHE A 93 13.18 9.79 2.84
CA PHE A 93 12.62 9.18 1.63
C PHE A 93 11.54 10.05 0.97
N LYS A 94 11.38 11.28 1.43
CA LYS A 94 10.33 12.20 0.99
C LYS A 94 10.27 12.30 -0.53
N GLY A 95 9.09 12.06 -1.08
CA GLY A 95 8.83 12.09 -2.53
C GLY A 95 9.20 10.80 -3.27
N SER A 96 9.86 9.84 -2.62
CA SER A 96 10.02 8.50 -3.16
C SER A 96 8.73 7.69 -3.01
N THR A 97 8.54 6.72 -3.88
CA THR A 97 7.38 5.82 -3.87
C THR A 97 7.79 4.36 -3.97
N PHE A 98 7.06 3.48 -3.28
CA PHE A 98 7.19 2.03 -3.43
C PHE A 98 5.84 1.42 -3.83
N GLN A 99 5.77 0.84 -5.03
CA GLN A 99 4.55 0.22 -5.54
C GLN A 99 4.38 -1.20 -5.00
N VAL A 100 3.18 -1.50 -4.51
CA VAL A 100 2.80 -2.79 -3.93
C VAL A 100 1.63 -3.35 -4.72
N MET A 101 1.79 -4.60 -5.15
CA MET A 101 0.73 -5.40 -5.73
C MET A 101 0.75 -6.78 -5.09
N GLY A 102 -0.40 -7.26 -4.64
CA GLY A 102 -0.47 -8.59 -4.04
C GLY A 102 -1.77 -8.85 -3.29
N LEU A 103 -1.87 -10.09 -2.83
CA LEU A 103 -2.99 -10.59 -2.07
C LEU A 103 -2.91 -10.13 -0.61
N ASP A 104 -4.03 -9.67 -0.08
CA ASP A 104 -4.27 -9.56 1.35
C ASP A 104 -4.95 -10.84 1.86
N VAL A 105 -4.54 -11.28 3.05
CA VAL A 105 -5.07 -12.48 3.71
C VAL A 105 -6.07 -12.04 4.78
N SER A 106 -7.25 -11.63 4.29
CA SER A 106 -8.61 -11.60 4.88
C SER A 106 -8.90 -11.48 6.39
N GLU A 107 -7.94 -11.20 7.29
CA GLU A 107 -8.24 -10.97 8.72
C GLU A 107 -8.26 -9.48 9.13
N GLY A 108 -8.11 -8.55 8.17
CA GLY A 108 -7.81 -7.13 8.45
C GLY A 108 -8.77 -6.07 7.91
N GLU A 109 -9.98 -6.43 7.47
CA GLU A 109 -11.06 -5.48 7.12
C GLU A 109 -12.03 -5.25 8.29
#